data_AF-A0A9E6E9F3-F1
#
_entry.id   AF-A0A9E6E9F3-F1
#
_cell.length_a   1.000
_cell.length_b   1.000
_cell.length_c   1.000
_cell.angle_alpha   90.00
_cell.angle_beta   90.00
_cell.angle_gamma   90.00
#
_symmetry.space_group_name_H-M   'P 1'
#
loop_
_entity.id
_entity.type
_entity.pdbx_description
1 polymer ?
#
loop_
_entity_poly.entity_id
_entity_poly.type
_entity_poly.pdbx_seq_one_letter_code
_entity_poly.pdbx_strand_id
1 'polypeptide(L)'
;MLKTKKVALVSDSDSLSVDYDMPLIIDAFKRTHVEADVIFWDNTHPDWSMYDVVVLRSPWTYMEKVKPFIEFCQKVEQSSVLLNPLSVIEWNSDKSYLKLLEKQRVPIVPTEIIYSETEIQAALASLQDSDWEINEVVIKPTVGAYSFGVVRLSIDNSEKITQHVRYLLQLEKGGIFQPYLNTIEKHGETNMIYFDNTYSHAIKKEPLLAERGETKKPDMEFRTLKDA
;
A
#
# COMPACT_ATOMS: atom_id res chain seq x y z
N MET A 1 -17.19 -36.03 -12.68
CA MET A 1 -16.14 -35.05 -13.01
C MET A 1 -15.96 -34.15 -11.81
N LEU A 2 -14.73 -33.96 -11.33
CA LEU A 2 -14.45 -32.93 -10.33
C LEU A 2 -14.72 -31.58 -10.99
N LYS A 3 -15.51 -30.71 -10.35
CA LYS A 3 -15.75 -29.35 -10.83
C LYS A 3 -14.40 -28.62 -10.86
N THR A 4 -13.96 -28.16 -12.03
CA THR A 4 -12.79 -27.29 -12.17
C THR A 4 -12.97 -26.08 -11.27
N LYS A 5 -11.98 -25.79 -10.43
CA LYS A 5 -12.00 -24.62 -9.56
C LYS A 5 -11.65 -23.38 -10.37
N LYS A 6 -12.33 -22.26 -10.07
CA LYS A 6 -12.14 -21.01 -10.80
C LYS A 6 -11.77 -19.86 -9.87
N VAL A 7 -10.72 -19.12 -10.23
CA VAL A 7 -10.17 -18.00 -9.47
C VAL A 7 -10.24 -16.72 -10.31
N ALA A 8 -10.69 -15.63 -9.70
CA ALA A 8 -10.55 -14.29 -10.27
C ALA A 8 -9.30 -13.61 -9.69
N LEU A 9 -8.39 -13.16 -10.55
CA LEU A 9 -7.24 -12.33 -10.22
C LEU A 9 -7.58 -10.88 -10.56
N VAL A 10 -7.87 -10.08 -9.52
CA VAL A 10 -8.40 -8.73 -9.69
C VAL A 10 -7.28 -7.72 -9.89
N SER A 11 -7.41 -6.91 -10.94
CA SER A 11 -6.52 -5.78 -11.28
C SER A 11 -7.35 -4.56 -11.67
N ASP A 12 -6.72 -3.52 -12.21
CA ASP A 12 -7.32 -2.48 -13.05
C ASP A 12 -6.50 -2.26 -14.33
N SER A 13 -7.03 -1.44 -15.24
CA SER A 13 -6.42 -1.13 -16.55
C SER A 13 -5.06 -0.46 -16.44
N ASP A 14 -4.89 0.40 -15.45
CA ASP A 14 -3.72 1.28 -15.34
C ASP A 14 -2.56 0.56 -14.65
N SER A 15 -2.89 -0.38 -13.76
CA SER A 15 -1.95 -1.09 -12.91
C SER A 15 -1.52 -2.43 -13.50
N LEU A 16 -2.33 -3.09 -14.35
CA LEU A 16 -2.00 -4.43 -14.86
C LEU A 16 -0.63 -4.46 -15.59
N SER A 17 -0.31 -3.41 -16.33
CA SER A 17 0.95 -3.31 -17.09
C SER A 17 2.21 -3.25 -16.21
N VAL A 18 2.05 -2.91 -14.93
CA VAL A 18 3.12 -2.78 -13.93
C VAL A 18 2.98 -3.79 -12.78
N ASP A 19 2.03 -4.74 -12.88
CA ASP A 19 2.00 -5.93 -12.04
C ASP A 19 2.96 -6.99 -12.62
N TYR A 20 4.20 -6.94 -12.17
CA TYR A 20 5.25 -7.87 -12.56
C TYR A 20 5.00 -9.31 -12.05
N ASP A 21 4.12 -9.50 -11.07
CA ASP A 21 3.79 -10.81 -10.52
C ASP A 21 2.69 -11.50 -11.33
N MET A 22 1.77 -10.74 -11.95
CA MET A 22 0.62 -11.31 -12.65
C MET A 22 0.99 -12.37 -13.70
N PRO A 23 1.98 -12.17 -14.60
CA PRO A 23 2.39 -13.21 -15.55
C PRO A 23 2.89 -14.49 -14.86
N LEU A 24 3.66 -14.35 -13.78
CA LEU A 24 4.23 -15.47 -13.02
C LEU A 24 3.13 -16.27 -12.30
N ILE A 25 2.12 -15.57 -11.79
CA ILE A 25 0.96 -16.17 -11.11
C ILE A 25 0.09 -16.93 -12.13
N ILE A 26 -0.20 -16.33 -13.29
CA ILE A 26 -0.93 -17.00 -14.36
C ILE A 26 -0.19 -18.28 -14.80
N ASP A 27 1.13 -18.21 -14.98
CA ASP A 27 1.94 -19.37 -15.33
C ASP A 27 1.97 -20.43 -14.22
N ALA A 28 1.85 -20.03 -12.95
CA ALA A 28 1.68 -20.95 -11.85
C ALA A 28 0.32 -21.68 -11.91
N PHE A 29 -0.77 -20.96 -12.16
CA PHE A 29 -2.10 -21.56 -12.31
C PHE A 29 -2.19 -22.55 -13.47
N LYS A 30 -1.50 -22.29 -14.60
CA LYS A 30 -1.40 -23.23 -15.73
C LYS A 30 -0.83 -24.60 -15.36
N ARG A 31 -0.07 -24.70 -14.26
CA ARG A 31 0.49 -25.96 -13.75
C ARG A 31 -0.45 -26.68 -12.78
N THR A 32 -1.67 -26.16 -12.59
CA THR A 32 -2.69 -26.71 -11.70
C THR A 32 -3.94 -27.09 -12.50
N HIS A 33 -4.96 -27.61 -11.82
CA HIS A 33 -6.29 -27.86 -12.39
C HIS A 33 -7.27 -26.70 -12.12
N VAL A 34 -6.75 -25.52 -11.78
CA VAL A 34 -7.51 -24.32 -11.45
C VAL A 34 -7.47 -23.35 -12.63
N GLU A 35 -8.63 -22.88 -13.06
CA GLU A 35 -8.75 -21.82 -14.05
C GLU A 35 -8.62 -20.45 -13.36
N ALA A 36 -7.87 -19.54 -13.98
CA ALA A 36 -7.65 -18.19 -13.46
C ALA A 36 -7.96 -17.14 -14.53
N ASP A 37 -8.87 -16.23 -14.23
CA ASP A 37 -9.21 -15.09 -15.08
C ASP A 37 -8.69 -13.79 -14.47
N VAL A 38 -8.13 -12.90 -15.30
CA VAL A 38 -7.81 -11.53 -14.88
C VAL A 38 -9.04 -10.66 -15.10
N ILE A 39 -9.51 -9.99 -14.05
CA ILE A 39 -10.73 -9.19 -14.07
C ILE A 39 -10.43 -7.81 -13.51
N PHE A 40 -10.97 -6.76 -14.13
CA PHE A 40 -10.87 -5.42 -13.59
C PHE A 40 -11.94 -5.14 -12.55
N TRP A 41 -11.56 -4.54 -11.43
CA TRP A 41 -12.48 -4.29 -10.31
C TRP A 41 -13.58 -3.26 -10.65
N ASP A 42 -13.32 -2.38 -11.62
CA ASP A 42 -14.25 -1.40 -12.15
C ASP A 42 -15.08 -1.93 -13.34
N ASN A 43 -14.92 -3.21 -13.70
CA ASN A 43 -15.80 -3.88 -14.65
C ASN A 43 -17.24 -3.90 -14.11
N THR A 44 -18.18 -3.41 -14.91
CA THR A 44 -19.58 -3.24 -14.51
C THR A 44 -20.42 -4.53 -14.55
N HIS A 45 -19.92 -5.60 -15.17
CA HIS A 45 -20.72 -6.83 -15.41
C HIS A 45 -20.05 -8.19 -15.09
N PRO A 46 -19.16 -8.34 -14.09
CA PRO A 46 -18.70 -9.67 -13.68
C PRO A 46 -19.77 -10.39 -12.85
N ASP A 47 -20.13 -11.62 -13.24
CA ASP A 47 -20.85 -12.56 -12.38
C ASP A 47 -19.87 -13.28 -11.44
N TRP A 48 -19.74 -12.75 -10.22
CA TRP A 48 -18.81 -13.26 -9.22
C TRP A 48 -19.14 -14.67 -8.74
N SER A 49 -20.39 -15.11 -8.88
CA SER A 49 -20.82 -16.46 -8.47
C SER A 49 -20.18 -17.58 -9.31
N MET A 50 -19.58 -17.22 -10.45
CA MET A 50 -18.81 -18.14 -11.29
C MET A 50 -17.43 -18.49 -10.69
N TYR A 51 -16.93 -17.72 -9.72
CA TYR A 51 -15.61 -17.91 -9.13
C TYR A 51 -15.74 -18.54 -7.75
N ASP A 52 -14.90 -19.54 -7.48
CA ASP A 52 -14.77 -20.13 -6.15
C ASP A 52 -14.03 -19.18 -5.20
N VAL A 53 -13.05 -18.42 -5.72
CA VAL A 53 -12.24 -17.46 -4.96
C VAL A 53 -11.92 -16.23 -5.82
N VAL A 54 -11.94 -15.06 -5.20
CA VAL A 54 -11.49 -13.77 -5.77
C VAL A 54 -10.26 -13.29 -4.99
N VAL A 55 -9.19 -12.98 -5.70
CA VAL A 55 -7.90 -12.55 -5.15
C VAL A 55 -7.59 -11.16 -5.66
N LEU A 56 -7.40 -10.20 -4.74
CA LEU A 56 -6.92 -8.86 -5.09
C LEU A 56 -5.43 -8.92 -5.39
N ARG A 57 -5.04 -8.53 -6.60
CA ARG A 57 -3.65 -8.48 -7.05
C ARG A 57 -3.21 -7.02 -7.16
N SER A 58 -3.47 -6.42 -8.32
CA SER A 58 -3.08 -5.06 -8.65
C SER A 58 -4.26 -4.12 -8.93
N PRO A 59 -5.33 -4.07 -8.10
CA PRO A 59 -6.35 -3.03 -8.22
C PRO A 59 -5.83 -1.72 -7.61
N TRP A 60 -4.61 -1.29 -7.97
CA TRP A 60 -3.92 -0.23 -7.25
C TRP A 60 -4.59 1.12 -7.40
N THR A 61 -5.42 1.36 -8.42
CA THR A 61 -6.21 2.60 -8.58
C THR A 61 -7.31 2.79 -7.52
N TYR A 62 -7.53 1.80 -6.64
CA TYR A 62 -8.50 1.92 -5.55
C TYR A 62 -8.28 3.16 -4.68
N MET A 63 -7.03 3.61 -4.53
CA MET A 63 -6.69 4.76 -3.70
C MET A 63 -7.29 6.08 -4.22
N GLU A 64 -7.68 6.15 -5.50
CA GLU A 64 -8.42 7.26 -6.09
C GLU A 64 -9.92 7.20 -5.79
N LYS A 65 -10.45 5.99 -5.56
CA LYS A 65 -11.88 5.69 -5.45
C LYS A 65 -12.15 4.65 -4.35
N VAL A 66 -11.75 4.99 -3.12
CA VAL A 66 -11.78 4.06 -1.98
C VAL A 66 -13.18 3.53 -1.73
N LYS A 67 -14.19 4.40 -1.66
CA LYS A 67 -15.58 3.99 -1.41
C LYS A 67 -16.12 3.04 -2.49
N PRO A 68 -16.05 3.36 -3.79
CA PRO A 68 -16.40 2.42 -4.85
C PRO A 68 -15.67 1.07 -4.76
N PHE A 69 -14.38 1.07 -4.41
CA PHE A 69 -13.61 -0.16 -4.26
C PHE A 69 -14.09 -1.03 -3.08
N ILE A 70 -14.42 -0.41 -1.95
CA ILE A 70 -15.02 -1.11 -0.80
C ILE A 70 -16.40 -1.67 -1.15
N GLU A 71 -17.24 -0.91 -1.86
CA GLU A 71 -18.53 -1.40 -2.36
C GLU A 71 -18.38 -2.58 -3.33
N PHE A 72 -17.33 -2.56 -4.16
CA PHE A 72 -16.95 -3.70 -5.00
C PHE A 72 -16.60 -4.93 -4.14
N CYS A 73 -15.73 -4.79 -3.14
CA CYS A 73 -15.34 -5.90 -2.25
C CYS A 73 -16.57 -6.48 -1.51
N GLN A 74 -17.48 -5.62 -1.04
CA GLN A 74 -18.75 -6.02 -0.42
C GLN A 74 -19.63 -6.85 -1.37
N LYS A 75 -19.73 -6.46 -2.65
CA LYS A 75 -20.50 -7.21 -3.66
C LYS A 75 -19.89 -8.58 -3.94
N VAL A 76 -18.55 -8.67 -3.98
CA VAL A 76 -17.85 -9.95 -4.15
C VAL A 76 -18.18 -10.89 -3.01
N GLU A 77 -18.09 -10.45 -1.74
CA GLU A 77 -18.38 -11.30 -0.57
C GLU A 77 -19.82 -11.83 -0.51
N GLN A 78 -20.76 -11.18 -1.20
CA GLN A 78 -22.15 -11.67 -1.27
C GLN A 78 -22.31 -12.90 -2.18
N SER A 79 -21.34 -13.18 -3.06
CA SER A 79 -21.51 -14.15 -4.14
C SER A 79 -20.29 -15.02 -4.43
N SER A 80 -19.13 -14.72 -3.83
CA SER A 80 -17.90 -15.52 -3.93
C SER A 80 -17.07 -15.39 -2.64
N VAL A 81 -15.97 -16.15 -2.53
CA VAL A 81 -15.00 -16.03 -1.45
C VAL A 81 -13.98 -14.96 -1.82
N LEU A 82 -14.01 -13.81 -1.16
CA LEU A 82 -12.91 -12.84 -1.24
C LEU A 82 -11.76 -13.32 -0.34
N LEU A 83 -10.60 -13.66 -0.92
CA LEU A 83 -9.54 -14.36 -0.21
C LEU A 83 -9.02 -13.59 1.01
N ASN A 84 -8.83 -12.27 0.85
CA ASN A 84 -8.66 -11.36 1.96
C ASN A 84 -10.04 -10.78 2.30
N PRO A 85 -10.65 -11.13 3.44
CA PRO A 85 -12.01 -10.68 3.74
C PRO A 85 -12.05 -9.15 3.82
N LEU A 86 -13.23 -8.58 3.60
CA LEU A 86 -13.46 -7.14 3.54
C LEU A 86 -12.89 -6.40 4.75
N SER A 87 -13.06 -6.97 5.95
CA SER A 87 -12.53 -6.38 7.18
C SER A 87 -11.01 -6.23 7.17
N VAL A 88 -10.28 -7.16 6.54
CA VAL A 88 -8.83 -7.07 6.35
C VAL A 88 -8.48 -6.02 5.31
N ILE A 89 -9.26 -5.93 4.23
CA ILE A 89 -9.05 -4.94 3.16
C ILE A 89 -9.28 -3.52 3.70
N GLU A 90 -10.38 -3.28 4.41
CA GLU A 90 -10.68 -1.99 5.04
C GLU A 90 -9.57 -1.59 6.03
N TRP A 91 -9.15 -2.54 6.88
CA TRP A 91 -8.08 -2.31 7.85
C TRP A 91 -6.72 -2.03 7.20
N ASN A 92 -6.34 -2.78 6.16
CA ASN A 92 -5.01 -2.66 5.54
C ASN A 92 -4.92 -1.51 4.52
N SER A 93 -6.04 -1.08 3.95
CA SER A 93 -6.08 0.00 2.95
C SER A 93 -5.69 1.37 3.51
N ASP A 94 -5.90 1.59 4.81
CA ASP A 94 -5.55 2.81 5.54
C ASP A 94 -4.38 2.57 6.50
N LYS A 95 -3.25 3.26 6.27
CA LYS A 95 -2.00 3.11 7.04
C LYS A 95 -2.09 3.57 8.49
N SER A 96 -3.24 4.06 8.96
CA SER A 96 -3.48 4.27 10.39
C SER A 96 -3.39 2.99 11.21
N TYR A 97 -3.45 1.80 10.56
CA TYR A 97 -3.12 0.53 11.21
C TYR A 97 -1.73 0.53 11.87
N LEU A 98 -0.78 1.39 11.46
CA LEU A 98 0.52 1.51 12.10
C LEU A 98 0.40 1.84 13.60
N LYS A 99 -0.54 2.71 13.99
CA LYS A 99 -0.81 3.02 15.40
C LYS A 99 -1.39 1.82 16.16
N LEU A 100 -2.08 0.90 15.48
CA LEU A 100 -2.52 -0.36 16.08
C LEU A 100 -1.36 -1.33 16.28
N LEU A 101 -0.46 -1.44 15.29
CA LEU A 101 0.77 -2.24 15.40
C LEU A 101 1.67 -1.75 16.54
N GLU A 102 1.84 -0.43 16.67
CA GLU A 102 2.57 0.21 17.78
C GLU A 102 1.98 -0.17 19.14
N LYS A 103 0.65 -0.10 19.30
CA LYS A 103 -0.05 -0.54 20.53
C LYS A 103 0.18 -2.02 20.84
N GLN A 104 0.40 -2.85 19.82
CA GLN A 104 0.76 -4.27 19.96
C GLN A 104 2.27 -4.48 20.11
N ARG A 105 3.06 -3.41 20.28
CA ARG A 105 4.52 -3.42 20.45
C ARG A 105 5.30 -3.96 19.24
N VAL A 106 4.68 -3.91 18.06
CA VAL A 106 5.41 -4.13 16.81
C VAL A 106 6.23 -2.87 16.54
N PRO A 107 7.57 -2.99 16.34
CA PRO A 107 8.40 -1.84 16.03
C PRO A 107 7.96 -1.19 14.73
N ILE A 108 7.65 0.10 14.78
CA ILE A 108 7.35 0.93 13.62
C ILE A 108 8.26 2.14 13.59
N VAL A 109 8.35 2.79 12.44
CA VAL A 109 8.88 4.16 12.37
C VAL A 109 7.97 5.06 13.21
N PRO A 110 8.51 5.99 14.04
CA PRO A 110 7.68 6.96 14.76
C PRO A 110 6.68 7.59 13.80
N THR A 111 5.40 7.53 14.14
CA THR A 111 4.32 7.83 13.20
C THR A 111 3.30 8.71 13.90
N GLU A 112 3.05 9.89 13.35
CA GLU A 112 1.89 10.70 13.72
C GLU A 112 0.89 10.77 12.59
N ILE A 113 -0.40 10.85 12.95
CA ILE A 113 -1.51 10.90 12.00
C ILE A 113 -2.31 12.15 12.30
N ILE A 114 -2.55 12.95 11.27
CA ILE A 114 -3.32 14.19 11.36
C ILE A 114 -4.48 14.17 10.38
N TYR A 115 -5.55 14.88 10.75
CA TYR A 115 -6.75 15.10 9.95
C TYR A 115 -7.09 16.60 9.82
N SER A 116 -6.24 17.47 10.37
CA SER A 116 -6.37 18.93 10.31
C SER A 116 -4.99 19.61 10.23
N GLU A 117 -4.94 20.76 9.54
CA GLU A 117 -3.74 21.62 9.53
C GLU A 117 -3.33 22.10 10.93
N THR A 118 -4.29 22.22 11.85
CA THR A 118 -4.02 22.65 13.24
C THR A 118 -3.21 21.64 14.04
N GLU A 119 -3.11 20.39 13.58
CA GLU A 119 -2.39 19.31 14.27
C GLU A 119 -0.91 19.23 13.84
N ILE A 120 -0.50 19.95 12.79
CA ILE A 120 0.86 19.87 12.20
C ILE A 120 1.94 20.12 13.27
N GLN A 121 1.79 21.18 14.07
CA GLN A 121 2.79 21.55 15.07
C GLN A 121 2.91 20.50 16.16
N ALA A 122 1.77 19.95 16.62
CA ALA A 122 1.75 18.89 17.62
C ALA A 122 2.37 17.59 17.07
N ALA A 123 2.11 17.25 15.81
CA ALA A 123 2.70 16.08 15.16
C ALA A 123 4.23 16.21 15.04
N LEU A 124 4.74 17.36 14.60
CA LEU A 124 6.18 17.60 14.52
C LEU A 124 6.86 17.58 15.90
N ALA A 125 6.24 18.18 16.91
CA ALA A 125 6.75 18.15 18.28
C ALA A 125 6.80 16.73 18.86
N SER A 126 5.73 15.95 18.69
CA SER A 126 5.69 14.53 19.12
C SER A 126 6.81 13.71 18.49
N LEU A 127 7.07 13.94 17.19
CA LEU A 127 8.18 13.28 16.52
C LEU A 127 9.53 13.71 17.09
N GLN A 128 9.74 15.00 17.35
CA GLN A 128 10.98 15.53 17.94
C GLN A 128 11.27 14.99 19.35
N ASP A 129 10.23 14.59 20.09
CA ASP A 129 10.37 13.94 21.41
C ASP A 129 10.78 12.46 21.32
N SER A 130 10.89 11.89 20.11
CA SER A 130 11.37 10.52 19.90
C SER A 130 12.89 10.40 20.01
N ASP A 131 13.41 9.18 20.16
CA ASP A 131 14.86 8.91 20.21
C ASP A 131 15.61 9.15 18.88
N TRP A 132 14.94 9.72 17.87
CA TRP A 132 15.48 9.91 16.53
C TRP A 132 15.90 11.37 16.31
N GLU A 133 17.02 11.58 15.61
CA GLU A 133 17.36 12.90 15.11
C GLU A 133 16.47 13.23 13.90
N ILE A 134 15.61 14.24 14.04
CA ILE A 134 14.63 14.61 13.02
C ILE A 134 14.98 15.96 12.42
N ASN A 135 15.63 15.92 11.27
CA ASN A 135 15.87 17.10 10.42
C ASN A 135 14.89 17.16 9.24
N GLU A 136 14.32 16.01 8.88
CA GLU A 136 13.42 15.86 7.74
C GLU A 136 12.25 14.94 8.09
N VAL A 137 11.09 15.26 7.51
CA VAL A 137 9.84 14.56 7.68
C VAL A 137 9.35 14.00 6.34
N VAL A 138 8.89 12.76 6.38
CA VAL A 138 8.11 12.14 5.31
C VAL A 138 6.64 12.38 5.60
N ILE A 139 5.94 12.99 4.64
CA ILE A 139 4.50 13.21 4.71
C ILE A 139 3.83 12.41 3.60
N LYS A 140 2.83 11.59 3.94
CA LYS A 140 2.11 10.74 2.99
C LYS A 140 0.64 10.57 3.39
N PRO A 141 -0.28 10.26 2.46
CA PRO A 141 -1.66 10.01 2.81
C PRO A 141 -1.82 8.69 3.59
N THR A 142 -2.82 8.63 4.47
CA THR A 142 -3.20 7.38 5.15
C THR A 142 -3.58 6.30 4.13
N VAL A 143 -4.38 6.67 3.12
CA VAL A 143 -4.75 5.80 1.98
C VAL A 143 -4.00 6.22 0.71
N GLY A 144 -3.13 5.34 0.22
CA GLY A 144 -2.32 5.58 -0.98
C GLY A 144 -1.50 4.35 -1.38
N ALA A 145 -1.10 4.29 -2.64
CA ALA A 145 -0.25 3.23 -3.21
C ALA A 145 0.82 3.86 -4.13
N TYR A 146 1.86 3.09 -4.48
CA TYR A 146 2.83 3.46 -5.51
C TYR A 146 3.47 4.86 -5.35
N SER A 147 3.79 5.24 -4.10
CA SER A 147 4.35 6.55 -3.73
C SER A 147 3.43 7.77 -3.93
N PHE A 148 2.13 7.56 -4.20
CA PHE A 148 1.14 8.63 -4.31
C PHE A 148 1.13 9.54 -3.07
N GLY A 149 1.30 10.85 -3.30
CA GLY A 149 1.23 11.87 -2.25
C GLY A 149 2.34 11.80 -1.20
N VAL A 150 3.41 11.05 -1.44
CA VAL A 150 4.56 10.96 -0.53
C VAL A 150 5.56 12.07 -0.85
N VAL A 151 5.93 12.86 0.15
CA VAL A 151 7.00 13.87 0.07
C VAL A 151 7.98 13.70 1.21
N ARG A 152 9.23 14.10 0.98
CA ARG A 152 10.28 14.31 1.99
C ARG A 152 10.57 15.81 2.05
N LEU A 153 10.48 16.40 3.23
CA LEU A 153 10.65 17.84 3.46
C LEU A 153 11.49 18.08 4.72
N SER A 154 12.27 19.15 4.74
CA SER A 154 12.86 19.66 5.98
C SER A 154 11.77 20.11 6.95
N ILE A 155 11.94 19.83 8.25
CA ILE A 155 11.00 20.26 9.29
C ILE A 155 10.90 21.79 9.42
N ASP A 156 11.93 22.51 8.98
CA ASP A 156 11.95 23.98 9.00
C ASP A 156 11.10 24.59 7.87
N ASN A 157 10.65 23.78 6.91
CA ASN A 157 9.86 24.24 5.78
C ASN A 157 8.35 24.19 6.05
N SER A 158 7.91 24.94 7.07
CA SER A 158 6.52 24.98 7.55
C SER A 158 5.51 25.30 6.44
N GLU A 159 5.86 26.17 5.49
CA GLU A 159 5.01 26.55 4.36
C GLU A 159 4.74 25.35 3.45
N LYS A 160 5.79 24.62 3.01
CA LYS A 160 5.62 23.44 2.16
C LYS A 160 4.88 22.31 2.87
N ILE A 161 5.17 22.11 4.16
CA ILE A 161 4.47 21.12 4.99
C ILE A 161 2.97 21.43 5.01
N THR A 162 2.61 22.68 5.34
CA THR A 162 1.21 23.11 5.40
C THR A 162 0.52 23.00 4.05
N GLN A 163 1.18 23.42 2.97
CA GLN A 163 0.65 23.30 1.61
C GLN A 163 0.39 21.84 1.24
N HIS A 164 1.31 20.92 1.54
CA HIS A 164 1.15 19.51 1.23
C HIS A 164 0.04 18.85 2.07
N VAL A 165 -0.04 19.16 3.36
CA VAL A 165 -1.13 18.68 4.22
C VAL A 165 -2.48 19.14 3.68
N ARG A 166 -2.61 20.42 3.33
CA ARG A 166 -3.84 20.96 2.72
C ARG A 166 -4.22 20.21 1.45
N TYR A 167 -3.25 19.90 0.59
CA TYR A 167 -3.48 19.08 -0.60
C TYR A 167 -4.02 17.68 -0.25
N LEU A 168 -3.45 17.00 0.73
CA LEU A 168 -3.95 15.68 1.16
C LEU A 168 -5.37 15.76 1.74
N LEU A 169 -5.65 16.78 2.56
CA LEU A 169 -6.98 16.98 3.15
C LEU A 169 -8.05 17.32 2.10
N GLN A 170 -7.70 18.06 1.04
CA GLN A 170 -8.59 18.30 -0.11
C GLN A 170 -8.95 17.04 -0.88
N LEU A 171 -8.11 16.00 -0.80
CA LEU A 171 -8.39 14.67 -1.34
C LEU A 171 -9.14 13.77 -0.35
N GLU A 172 -9.62 14.33 0.76
CA GLU A 172 -10.29 13.60 1.86
C GLU A 172 -9.40 12.50 2.48
N LYS A 173 -8.09 12.74 2.53
CA LYS A 173 -7.10 11.81 3.09
C LYS A 173 -6.43 12.42 4.32
N GLY A 174 -6.26 11.62 5.38
CA GLY A 174 -5.42 12.00 6.51
C GLY A 174 -3.94 12.07 6.11
N GLY A 175 -3.14 12.83 6.86
CA GLY A 175 -1.69 12.94 6.69
C GLY A 175 -0.95 12.07 7.70
N ILE A 176 0.02 11.30 7.24
CA ILE A 176 0.98 10.57 8.07
C ILE A 176 2.30 11.32 8.07
N PHE A 177 2.84 11.57 9.26
CA PHE A 177 4.13 12.19 9.51
C PHE A 177 5.08 11.14 10.08
N GLN A 178 6.25 10.98 9.46
CA GLN A 178 7.30 10.06 9.93
C GLN A 178 8.67 10.73 9.77
N PRO A 179 9.65 10.51 10.67
CA PRO A 179 11.02 10.95 10.43
C PRO A 179 11.57 10.31 9.16
N TYR A 180 12.35 11.06 8.41
CA TYR A 180 13.15 10.47 7.34
C TYR A 180 14.32 9.69 7.94
N LEU A 181 14.35 8.38 7.71
CA LEU A 181 15.42 7.52 8.22
C LEU A 181 16.61 7.52 7.26
N ASN A 182 17.67 8.26 7.60
CA ASN A 182 18.89 8.34 6.78
C ASN A 182 19.57 6.98 6.51
N THR A 183 19.26 5.95 7.32
CA THR A 183 19.70 4.58 7.07
C THR A 183 19.16 4.00 5.77
N ILE A 184 18.01 4.46 5.29
CA ILE A 184 17.45 4.07 3.98
C ILE A 184 18.44 4.39 2.87
N GLU A 185 19.13 5.53 2.91
CA GLU A 185 20.10 5.91 1.86
C GLU A 185 21.26 4.91 1.73
N LYS A 186 21.64 4.28 2.84
CA LYS A 186 22.75 3.32 2.89
C LYS A 186 22.30 1.89 2.65
N HIS A 187 21.11 1.54 3.12
CA HIS A 187 20.67 0.14 3.23
C HIS A 187 19.43 -0.19 2.42
N GLY A 188 18.75 0.80 1.85
CA GLY A 188 17.41 0.66 1.29
C GLY A 188 16.39 0.20 2.33
N GLU A 189 15.28 -0.35 1.87
CA GLU A 189 14.31 -1.09 2.68
C GLU A 189 14.34 -2.58 2.30
N THR A 190 13.86 -3.44 3.21
CA THR A 190 13.71 -4.88 2.95
C THR A 190 12.24 -5.25 2.95
N ASN A 191 11.73 -5.75 1.83
CA ASN A 191 10.38 -6.26 1.72
C ASN A 191 10.43 -7.78 1.80
N MET A 192 9.80 -8.35 2.83
CA MET A 192 9.76 -9.79 3.09
C MET A 192 8.43 -10.37 2.63
N ILE A 193 8.48 -11.47 1.88
CA ILE A 193 7.31 -12.13 1.31
C ILE A 193 7.07 -13.45 2.07
N TYR A 194 5.81 -13.66 2.46
CA TYR A 194 5.35 -14.83 3.18
C TYR A 194 4.19 -15.49 2.43
N PHE A 195 4.15 -16.82 2.46
CA PHE A 195 3.00 -17.64 2.03
C PHE A 195 2.59 -18.55 3.19
N ASP A 196 1.31 -18.55 3.56
CA ASP A 196 0.78 -19.33 4.69
C ASP A 196 1.64 -19.22 5.97
N ASN A 197 1.95 -17.98 6.36
CA ASN A 197 2.80 -17.64 7.51
C ASN A 197 4.24 -18.19 7.45
N THR A 198 4.68 -18.69 6.31
CA THR A 198 6.03 -19.20 6.09
C THR A 198 6.83 -18.21 5.24
N TYR A 199 8.01 -17.83 5.72
CA TYR A 199 8.92 -16.97 4.97
C TYR A 199 9.29 -17.64 3.63
N SER A 200 9.21 -16.87 2.54
CA SER A 200 9.57 -17.34 1.20
C SER A 200 10.86 -16.71 0.70
N HIS A 201 10.86 -15.39 0.54
CA HIS A 201 11.99 -14.64 0.00
C HIS A 201 11.88 -13.16 0.39
N ALA A 202 12.94 -12.38 0.11
CA ALA A 202 12.95 -10.95 0.33
C ALA A 202 13.55 -10.20 -0.87
N ILE A 203 13.15 -8.94 -1.02
CA ILE A 203 13.79 -7.99 -1.94
C ILE A 203 14.32 -6.80 -1.16
N LYS A 204 15.42 -6.23 -1.64
CA LYS A 204 15.85 -4.89 -1.26
C LYS A 204 15.20 -3.89 -2.23
N LYS A 205 14.58 -2.84 -1.68
CA LYS A 205 14.13 -1.70 -2.48
C LYS A 205 15.00 -0.49 -2.16
N GLU A 206 15.53 0.15 -3.19
CA GLU A 206 16.36 1.35 -3.05
C GLU A 206 15.52 2.58 -2.64
N PRO A 207 16.16 3.63 -2.08
CA PRO A 207 15.49 4.87 -1.72
C PRO A 207 14.75 5.51 -2.89
N LEU A 208 13.49 5.85 -2.66
CA LEU A 208 12.62 6.48 -3.65
C LEU A 208 12.46 8.00 -3.43
N LEU A 209 12.77 8.51 -2.25
CA LEU A 209 12.54 9.91 -1.86
C LEU A 209 13.82 10.74 -2.04
N ALA A 210 13.80 11.70 -2.95
CA ALA A 210 14.86 12.68 -3.06
C ALA A 210 14.69 13.81 -2.02
N GLU A 211 15.80 14.44 -1.62
CA GLU A 211 15.85 15.57 -0.67
C GLU A 211 14.95 16.77 -1.04
N ARG A 212 14.51 16.86 -2.31
CA ARG A 212 13.67 17.97 -2.80
C ARG A 212 12.17 17.65 -2.87
N GLY A 213 11.74 16.53 -2.30
CA GLY A 213 10.34 16.09 -2.31
C GLY A 213 9.91 15.38 -3.59
N GLU A 214 10.85 15.11 -4.51
CA GLU A 214 10.60 14.29 -5.70
C GLU A 214 10.59 12.81 -5.32
N THR A 215 9.57 12.10 -5.79
CA THR A 215 9.42 10.65 -5.64
C THR A 215 9.81 9.97 -6.95
N LYS A 216 10.82 9.10 -6.91
CA LYS A 216 11.14 8.24 -8.04
C LYS A 216 10.01 7.24 -8.29
N LYS A 217 9.77 6.90 -9.55
CA LYS A 217 8.81 5.86 -9.92
C LYS A 217 9.30 4.51 -9.36
N PRO A 218 8.50 3.79 -8.55
CA PRO A 218 8.91 2.51 -7.97
C PRO A 218 8.81 1.36 -8.97
N ASP A 219 9.65 1.37 -9.99
CA ASP A 219 9.79 0.30 -10.99
C ASP A 219 10.78 -0.80 -10.54
N MET A 220 11.05 -1.76 -11.43
CA MET A 220 11.92 -2.91 -11.16
C MET A 220 13.40 -2.54 -11.00
N GLU A 221 13.85 -1.39 -11.51
CA GLU A 221 15.26 -1.00 -11.42
C GLU A 221 15.68 -0.70 -9.98
N PHE A 222 14.73 -0.32 -9.13
CA PHE A 222 14.94 -0.07 -7.71
C PHE A 222 14.82 -1.33 -6.85
N ARG A 223 14.65 -2.52 -7.44
CA ARG A 223 14.39 -3.77 -6.71
C ARG A 223 15.47 -4.80 -7.02
N THR A 224 16.09 -5.34 -5.98
CA THR A 224 17.05 -6.44 -6.11
C THR A 224 16.66 -7.57 -5.17
N LEU A 225 16.92 -8.82 -5.57
CA LEU A 225 16.74 -9.97 -4.69
C LEU A 225 17.68 -9.79 -3.48
N LYS A 226 17.16 -10.05 -2.28
CA LYS A 226 17.95 -10.02 -1.05
C LYS A 226 18.05 -11.44 -0.51
N ASP A 227 19.28 -11.96 -0.49
CA ASP A 227 19.57 -13.26 0.14
C ASP A 227 19.26 -13.18 1.64
N ALA A 228 18.71 -14.28 2.17
CA ALA A 228 18.28 -14.42 3.55
C ALA A 228 19.46 -14.48 4.54
#